data_AF-A0AAD7QDC2-F1
#
_entry.id   AF-A0AAD7QDC2-F1
#
_cell.length_a   1.000
_cell.length_b   1.000
_cell.length_c   1.000
_cell.angle_alpha   90.00
_cell.angle_beta   90.00
_cell.angle_gamma   90.00
#
_symmetry.space_group_name_H-M   'P 1'
#
loop_
_entity.id
_entity.type
_entity.pdbx_description
1 polymer ?
#
loop_
_entity_poly.entity_id
_entity_poly.type
_entity_poly.pdbx_seq_one_letter_code
_entity_poly.pdbx_strand_id
1 'polypeptide(L)'
;MLSDFSPLFFTGVLEAVVAAFFMNIYIAGLNQLTDIDIDKVNKQYLPLASGEYSVGTGAIIVISSAILSFWLGLIVGSQPLFLALFISFVLGTAYSINLPLLRWKRFAMVAAM
;
A
#
# COMPACT_ATOMS: atom_id res chain seq x y z
N MET A 1 -4.66 26.43 -22.01
CA MET A 1 -5.47 25.42 -21.29
C MET A 1 -5.32 24.01 -21.88
N LEU A 2 -5.19 23.82 -23.21
CA LEU A 2 -4.85 22.50 -23.79
C LEU A 2 -3.34 22.27 -24.04
N SER A 3 -2.53 23.32 -23.88
CA SER A 3 -1.07 23.29 -24.10
C SER A 3 -0.28 22.48 -23.07
N ASP A 4 -0.89 22.16 -21.93
CA ASP A 4 -0.23 21.45 -20.82
C ASP A 4 -0.27 19.93 -21.00
N PHE A 5 -1.11 19.43 -21.93
CA PHE A 5 -1.16 18.03 -22.34
C PHE A 5 -0.02 17.71 -23.31
N SER A 6 1.20 17.69 -22.77
CA SER A 6 2.38 17.24 -23.46
C SER A 6 2.64 15.75 -23.22
N PRO A 7 3.42 15.06 -24.07
CA PRO A 7 3.86 13.70 -23.79
C PRO A 7 4.54 13.56 -22.41
N LEU A 8 5.29 14.60 -21.98
CA LEU A 8 5.93 14.64 -20.67
C LEU A 8 4.92 14.62 -19.51
N PHE A 9 3.79 15.31 -19.65
CA PHE A 9 2.71 15.27 -18.66
C PHE A 9 2.17 13.85 -18.50
N PHE A 10 1.88 13.16 -19.61
CA PHE A 10 1.39 11.78 -19.57
C PHE A 10 2.42 10.80 -19.02
N THR A 11 3.72 11.00 -19.31
CA THR A 11 4.79 10.21 -18.72
C THR A 11 4.83 10.39 -17.20
N GLY A 12 4.81 11.63 -16.70
CA GLY A 12 4.82 11.88 -15.25
C GLY A 12 3.58 11.34 -14.53
N VAL A 13 2.40 11.43 -15.15
CA VAL A 13 1.17 10.82 -14.62
C VAL A 13 1.29 9.30 -14.58
N LEU A 14 1.81 8.68 -15.65
CA LEU A 14 2.00 7.23 -15.70
C LEU A 14 2.97 6.74 -14.62
N GLU A 15 4.11 7.43 -14.45
CA GLU A 15 5.08 7.14 -13.40
C GLU A 15 4.45 7.23 -12.00
N ALA A 16 3.67 8.28 -11.74
CA ALA A 16 2.96 8.46 -10.47
C ALA A 16 1.93 7.34 -10.23
N VAL A 17 1.17 6.96 -11.26
CA VAL A 17 0.18 5.87 -11.17
C VAL A 17 0.86 4.52 -10.90
N VAL A 18 1.97 4.23 -11.57
CA VAL A 18 2.73 2.99 -11.34
C VAL A 18 3.31 2.95 -9.94
N ALA A 19 3.91 4.05 -9.47
CA ALA A 19 4.44 4.13 -8.11
C ALA A 19 3.33 3.97 -7.05
N ALA A 20 2.19 4.62 -7.25
CA ALA A 20 1.02 4.50 -6.39
C ALA A 20 0.43 3.07 -6.40
N PHE A 21 0.43 2.39 -7.55
CA PHE A 21 -0.03 1.02 -7.67
C PHE A 21 0.81 0.06 -6.80
N PHE A 22 2.13 0.16 -6.86
CA PHE A 22 3.01 -0.63 -5.99
C PHE A 22 2.82 -0.31 -4.51
N MET A 23 2.59 0.96 -4.16
CA MET A 23 2.28 1.34 -2.78
C MET A 23 0.95 0.72 -2.32
N ASN A 24 -0.07 0.67 -3.18
CA ASN A 24 -1.34 0.00 -2.85
C ASN A 24 -1.16 -1.51 -2.62
N ILE A 25 -0.35 -2.19 -3.43
CA ILE A 25 -0.01 -3.61 -3.22
C ILE A 25 0.67 -3.80 -1.86
N TYR A 26 1.62 -2.92 -1.51
CA TYR A 26 2.27 -2.95 -0.21
C TYR A 26 1.25 -2.85 0.93
N ILE A 27 0.38 -1.84 0.91
CA ILE A 27 -0.59 -1.60 1.98
C ILE A 27 -1.59 -2.76 2.09
N ALA A 28 -2.19 -3.18 0.97
CA ALA A 28 -3.16 -4.26 0.96
C ALA A 28 -2.55 -5.60 1.39
N GLY A 29 -1.34 -5.91 0.89
CA GLY A 29 -0.64 -7.14 1.25
C GLY A 29 -0.14 -7.14 2.69
N LEU A 30 0.30 -6.00 3.23
CA LEU A 30 0.67 -5.88 4.65
C LEU A 30 -0.54 -6.07 5.57
N ASN A 31 -1.69 -5.49 5.19
CA ASN A 31 -2.93 -5.71 5.91
C ASN A 31 -3.31 -7.19 5.90
N GLN A 32 -3.23 -7.84 4.73
CA GLN A 32 -3.54 -9.26 4.59
C GLN A 32 -2.56 -10.16 5.35
N LEU A 33 -1.27 -9.81 5.43
CA LEU A 33 -0.26 -10.52 6.23
C LEU A 33 -0.53 -10.41 7.74
N THR A 34 -1.14 -9.31 8.19
CA THR A 34 -1.40 -9.08 9.61
C THR A 34 -2.75 -9.65 10.05
N ASP A 35 -3.76 -9.58 9.19
CA ASP A 35 -5.12 -10.05 9.46
C ASP A 35 -5.39 -11.46 8.89
N ILE A 36 -4.37 -12.31 8.66
CA ILE A 36 -4.51 -13.65 8.02
C ILE A 36 -5.65 -14.47 8.64
N ASP A 37 -5.70 -14.57 9.97
CA ASP A 37 -6.69 -15.41 10.66
C ASP A 37 -8.12 -14.83 10.55
N ILE A 38 -8.25 -13.51 10.44
CA ILE A 38 -9.54 -12.83 10.23
C ILE A 38 -9.97 -12.98 8.77
N ASP A 39 -9.05 -12.80 7.82
CA ASP A 39 -9.32 -12.91 6.39
C ASP A 39 -9.59 -14.36 5.96
N LYS A 40 -9.06 -15.38 6.66
CA LYS A 40 -9.47 -16.80 6.48
C LYS A 40 -10.95 -17.04 6.76
N VAL A 41 -11.57 -16.24 7.62
CA VAL A 41 -13.00 -16.35 7.94
C VAL A 41 -13.83 -15.49 7.00
N ASN A 42 -13.42 -14.24 6.77
CA ASN A 42 -14.22 -13.25 6.05
C ASN A 42 -13.96 -13.18 4.53
N LYS A 43 -12.76 -13.54 4.09
CA LYS A 43 -12.25 -13.33 2.72
C LYS A 43 -11.40 -14.50 2.24
N GLN A 44 -12.02 -15.68 2.20
CA GLN A 44 -11.37 -16.94 1.84
C GLN A 44 -10.75 -16.97 0.44
N TYR A 45 -11.16 -16.07 -0.47
CA TYR A 45 -10.61 -15.97 -1.82
C TYR A 45 -9.26 -15.25 -1.89
N LEU A 46 -8.81 -14.63 -0.79
CA LEU A 46 -7.55 -13.88 -0.79
C LEU A 46 -6.34 -14.84 -0.81
N PRO A 47 -5.24 -14.52 -1.53
CA PRO A 47 -4.18 -15.50 -1.80
C PRO A 47 -3.48 -16.10 -0.57
N LEU A 48 -3.27 -15.31 0.49
CA LEU A 48 -2.75 -15.80 1.78
C LEU A 48 -3.82 -16.48 2.65
N ALA A 49 -5.09 -16.15 2.47
CA ALA A 49 -6.20 -16.71 3.24
C ALA A 49 -6.64 -18.07 2.67
N SER A 50 -6.64 -18.21 1.33
CA SER A 50 -6.86 -19.47 0.61
C SER A 50 -5.71 -20.46 0.76
N GLY A 51 -4.53 -19.98 1.18
CA GLY A 51 -3.31 -20.78 1.27
C GLY A 51 -2.60 -20.98 -0.07
N GLU A 52 -3.01 -20.29 -1.14
CA GLU A 52 -2.31 -20.30 -2.43
C GLU A 52 -0.89 -19.73 -2.31
N TYR A 53 -0.71 -18.70 -1.47
CA TYR A 53 0.60 -18.16 -1.12
C TYR A 53 0.97 -18.45 0.32
N SER A 54 2.22 -18.89 0.51
CA SER A 54 2.82 -18.93 1.83
C SER A 54 2.99 -17.52 2.39
N VAL A 55 3.01 -17.39 3.72
CA VAL A 55 3.29 -16.13 4.41
C VAL A 55 4.64 -15.53 3.95
N GLY A 56 5.64 -16.38 3.71
CA GLY A 56 6.94 -15.96 3.19
C GLY A 56 6.83 -15.35 1.78
N THR A 57 6.07 -15.98 0.88
CA THR A 57 5.84 -15.45 -0.47
C THR A 57 5.09 -14.12 -0.42
N GLY A 58 4.05 -14.01 0.41
CA GLY A 58 3.33 -12.76 0.60
C GLY A 58 4.22 -11.64 1.15
N ALA A 59 5.07 -11.95 2.14
CA ALA A 59 6.03 -11.00 2.68
C ALA A 59 7.03 -10.52 1.62
N ILE A 60 7.54 -11.41 0.78
CA ILE A 60 8.44 -11.05 -0.33
C ILE A 60 7.74 -10.10 -1.33
N ILE A 61 6.49 -10.37 -1.68
CA ILE A 61 5.71 -9.51 -2.60
C ILE A 61 5.48 -8.13 -1.99
N VAL A 62 5.12 -8.06 -0.71
CA VAL A 62 4.88 -6.80 0.00
C VAL A 62 6.16 -5.97 0.10
N ILE A 63 7.26 -6.58 0.54
CA ILE A 63 8.56 -5.89 0.68
C ILE A 63 9.08 -5.44 -0.68
N SER A 64 9.02 -6.30 -1.71
CA SER A 64 9.46 -5.93 -3.06
C SER A 64 8.62 -4.81 -3.66
N SER A 65 7.30 -4.81 -3.43
CA SER A 65 6.40 -3.72 -3.87
C SER A 65 6.73 -2.39 -3.17
N ALA A 66 7.05 -2.40 -1.88
CA ALA A 66 7.48 -1.18 -1.17
C ALA A 66 8.78 -0.62 -1.76
N ILE A 67 9.78 -1.49 -1.99
CA ILE A 67 11.06 -1.09 -2.57
C ILE A 67 10.86 -0.50 -3.96
N LEU A 68 10.07 -1.15 -4.82
CA LEU A 68 9.78 -0.68 -6.18
C LEU A 68 9.05 0.67 -6.16
N SER A 69 8.09 0.87 -5.27
CA SER A 69 7.37 2.14 -5.14
C SER A 69 8.29 3.30 -4.76
N PHE A 70 9.14 3.12 -3.74
CA PHE A 70 10.09 4.15 -3.34
C PHE A 70 11.19 4.36 -4.38
N TRP A 71 11.67 3.30 -5.03
CA TRP A 71 12.67 3.41 -6.09
C TRP A 71 12.15 4.24 -7.27
N LEU A 72 10.91 4.01 -7.69
CA LEU A 72 10.23 4.84 -8.70
C LEU A 72 10.06 6.29 -8.21
N GLY A 73 9.62 6.48 -6.96
CA GLY A 73 9.51 7.82 -6.36
C GLY A 73 10.83 8.59 -6.36
N LEU A 74 11.97 7.91 -6.17
CA LEU A 74 13.30 8.50 -6.24
C LEU A 74 13.74 8.81 -7.68
N ILE A 75 13.46 7.91 -8.64
CA ILE A 75 13.82 8.12 -10.07
C ILE A 75 13.08 9.30 -10.66
N VAL A 76 11.79 9.44 -10.36
CA VAL A 76 10.96 10.56 -10.83
C VAL A 76 11.48 11.89 -10.28
N GLY A 77 12.14 11.87 -9.10
CA GLY A 77 12.72 13.06 -8.47
C GLY A 77 11.69 14.10 -8.00
N SER A 78 10.40 13.78 -8.05
CA SER A 78 9.31 14.66 -7.64
C SER A 78 9.11 14.61 -6.14
N GLN A 79 9.52 15.68 -5.45
CA GLN A 79 9.31 15.84 -4.00
C GLN A 79 7.86 15.59 -3.54
N PRO A 80 6.81 16.16 -4.18
CA PRO A 80 5.44 15.94 -3.73
C PRO A 80 4.98 14.48 -3.91
N LEU A 81 5.42 13.80 -4.98
CA LEU A 81 5.11 12.39 -5.20
C LEU A 81 5.78 11.52 -4.11
N PHE A 82 7.06 11.76 -3.85
CA PHE A 82 7.79 11.01 -2.82
C PHE A 82 7.18 11.19 -1.43
N LEU A 83 6.79 12.42 -1.07
CA LEU A 83 6.13 12.70 0.20
C LEU A 83 4.77 11.98 0.31
N ALA A 84 3.98 11.96 -0.77
CA ALA A 84 2.70 11.25 -0.81
C ALA A 84 2.89 9.74 -0.61
N LEU A 85 3.89 9.14 -1.27
CA LEU A 85 4.26 7.73 -1.10
C LEU A 85 4.72 7.45 0.33
N PHE A 86 5.55 8.33 0.90
CA PHE A 86 6.03 8.19 2.28
C PHE A 86 4.90 8.26 3.32
N ILE A 87 4.00 9.23 3.18
CA ILE A 87 2.81 9.34 4.05
C ILE A 87 1.93 8.10 3.90
N SER A 88 1.69 7.64 2.68
CA SER A 88 0.89 6.43 2.41
C SER A 88 1.53 5.19 3.03
N PHE A 89 2.86 5.06 2.94
CA PHE A 89 3.62 3.99 3.59
C PHE A 89 3.46 4.03 5.11
N VAL A 90 3.65 5.19 5.74
CA VAL A 90 3.52 5.34 7.20
C VAL A 90 2.09 5.02 7.64
N LEU A 91 1.08 5.57 6.96
CA LEU A 91 -0.34 5.32 7.28
C LEU A 91 -0.71 3.84 7.09
N GLY A 92 -0.33 3.24 5.97
CA GLY A 92 -0.61 1.83 5.69
C GLY A 92 0.10 0.88 6.65
N THR A 93 1.32 1.22 7.05
CA THR A 93 2.07 0.50 8.08
C THR A 93 1.41 0.65 9.44
N ALA A 94 1.07 1.87 9.86
CA ALA A 94 0.41 2.14 11.14
C ALA A 94 -0.98 1.53 11.24
N TYR A 95 -1.68 1.41 10.11
CA TYR A 95 -2.98 0.74 10.02
C TYR A 95 -2.86 -0.78 10.12
N SER A 96 -1.89 -1.36 9.39
CA SER A 96 -1.75 -2.82 9.28
C SER A 96 -1.00 -3.42 10.46
N ILE A 97 0.15 -2.85 10.82
CA ILE A 97 0.90 -3.24 12.02
C ILE A 97 0.11 -2.67 13.19
N ASN A 98 -0.71 -3.52 13.82
CA ASN A 98 -1.28 -3.28 15.13
C ASN A 98 -0.14 -3.05 16.13
N LEU A 99 0.40 -1.83 16.17
CA LEU A 99 1.21 -1.35 17.29
C LEU A 99 0.33 -1.55 18.53
N PRO A 100 0.83 -2.24 19.57
CA PRO A 100 0.06 -2.51 20.79
C PRO A 100 -0.43 -1.23 21.52
N LEU A 101 -0.02 -0.05 21.05
CA LEU A 101 -0.43 1.27 21.53
C LEU A 101 -1.53 1.96 20.70
N LEU A 102 -1.90 1.48 19.52
CA LEU A 102 -2.95 2.05 18.66
C LEU A 102 -4.06 1.02 18.39
N ARG A 103 -4.77 0.64 19.47
CA ARG A 103 -6.00 -0.16 19.42
C ARG A 103 -7.18 0.63 18.87
N TRP A 104 -7.08 1.23 17.67
CA TRP A 104 -8.24 1.88 17.04
C TRP A 104 -9.28 0.89 16.54
N LYS A 105 -8.93 -0.39 16.29
CA LYS A 105 -9.93 -1.45 16.09
C LYS A 105 -10.81 -1.74 17.33
N ARG A 106 -10.52 -1.17 18.53
CA ARG A 106 -11.36 -1.35 19.74
C ARG A 106 -12.38 -0.24 19.97
N PHE A 107 -12.20 0.94 19.38
CA PHE A 107 -13.15 2.02 19.56
C PHE A 107 -14.07 2.10 18.34
N ALA A 108 -15.17 1.35 18.41
CA ALA A 108 -16.36 1.49 17.57
C ALA A 108 -16.98 2.91 17.59
N MET A 109 -16.36 3.88 18.27
CA MET A 109 -16.85 5.24 18.42
C MET A 109 -16.27 6.24 17.40
N VAL A 110 -15.13 5.95 16.75
CA VAL A 110 -14.55 6.87 15.74
C VAL A 110 -15.06 6.56 14.32
N ALA A 111 -15.69 5.39 14.12
CA ALA A 111 -16.35 5.06 12.85
C ALA A 111 -17.71 5.79 12.64
N ALA A 112 -18.11 6.65 13.57
CA ALA A 112 -19.41 7.32 13.59
C ALA A 112 -19.33 8.85 13.72
N MET A 113 -18.20 9.46 13.35
CA MET A 113 -18.10 10.93 13.25
C MET A 113 -17.52 11.34 11.90
#